data_AF-A0A2V1CF08-F1
#
_entry.id   AF-A0A2V1CF08-F1
#
_cell.length_a   1.000
_cell.length_b   1.000
_cell.length_c   1.000
_cell.angle_alpha   90.00
_cell.angle_beta   90.00
_cell.angle_gamma   90.00
#
_symmetry.space_group_name_H-M   'P 1'
#
loop_
_entity.id
_entity.type
_entity.pdbx_description
1 polymer ?
#
loop_
_entity_poly.entity_id
_entity_poly.type
_entity_poly.pdbx_seq_one_letter_code
_entity_poly.pdbx_strand_id
1 'polypeptide(L)'
;MCYHRRTVYSCRHNGWARRVRTCNLQKAFLDGSFSQECEIMNAHPLHSVKVETVCQACSKKQRKTAATLSKIRSELRTLNEKVAKAQKGNG
;
A
#
# COMPACT_ATOMS: atom_id res chain seq x y z
N MET A 1 -21.91 -12.69 1.71
CA MET A 1 -20.74 -11.79 1.75
C MET A 1 -21.20 -10.34 1.82
N CYS A 2 -20.60 -9.53 2.68
CA CYS A 2 -20.95 -8.12 2.85
C CYS A 2 -20.39 -7.28 1.69
N TYR A 3 -21.15 -6.29 1.22
CA TYR A 3 -20.66 -5.36 0.22
C TYR A 3 -20.14 -4.09 0.88
N HIS A 4 -18.97 -3.66 0.45
CA HIS A 4 -18.26 -2.49 0.94
C HIS A 4 -17.97 -1.53 -0.21
N ARG A 5 -17.85 -0.25 0.13
CA ARG A 5 -17.30 0.75 -0.80
C ARG A 5 -15.81 0.47 -0.96
N ARG A 6 -15.34 0.39 -2.20
CA ARG A 6 -13.95 0.07 -2.54
C ARG A 6 -13.28 1.25 -3.23
N THR A 7 -12.06 1.57 -2.81
CA THR A 7 -11.15 2.45 -3.52
C THR A 7 -10.06 1.60 -4.17
N VAL A 8 -9.86 1.73 -5.48
CA VAL A 8 -8.77 1.06 -6.20
C VAL A 8 -7.70 2.11 -6.49
N TYR A 9 -6.55 1.97 -5.84
CA TYR A 9 -5.40 2.87 -6.02
C TYR A 9 -4.64 2.54 -7.32
N SER A 10 -3.87 3.49 -7.85
CA SER A 10 -3.03 3.27 -9.04
C SER A 10 -1.99 2.16 -8.84
N CYS A 11 -1.57 1.91 -7.59
CA CYS A 11 -0.72 0.78 -7.22
C CYS A 11 -1.45 -0.57 -7.12
N ARG A 12 -2.69 -0.68 -7.63
CA ARG A 12 -3.55 -1.89 -7.65
C ARG A 12 -3.96 -2.45 -6.29
N HIS A 13 -3.69 -1.73 -5.21
CA HIS A 13 -4.21 -2.08 -3.89
C HIS A 13 -5.65 -1.59 -3.72
N ASN A 14 -6.39 -2.29 -2.87
CA ASN A 14 -7.75 -1.93 -2.51
C ASN A 14 -7.78 -1.25 -1.13
N GLY A 15 -8.49 -0.14 -1.04
CA GLY A 15 -8.96 0.43 0.22
C GLY A 15 -10.42 0.05 0.43
N TRP A 16 -10.76 -0.39 1.64
CA TRP A 16 -12.12 -0.72 2.01
C TRP A 16 -12.68 0.36 2.92
N ALA A 17 -13.86 0.86 2.60
CA ALA A 17 -14.57 1.83 3.42
C ALA A 17 -15.84 1.18 4.01
N ARG A 18 -16.76 2.03 4.48
CA ARG A 18 -18.00 1.59 5.15
C ARG A 18 -18.74 0.52 4.35
N ARG A 19 -19.36 -0.39 5.10
CA ARG A 19 -20.28 -1.40 4.58
C ARG A 19 -21.46 -0.70 3.91
N VAL A 20 -21.77 -1.10 2.69
CA VAL A 20 -22.91 -0.62 1.90
C VAL A 20 -24.10 -1.56 2.04
N ARG A 21 -23.86 -2.87 2.08
CA ARG A 21 -24.91 -3.88 2.26
C ARG A 21 -24.43 -5.00 3.17
N THR A 22 -25.25 -5.28 4.17
CA THR A 22 -25.06 -6.38 5.12
C THR A 22 -25.60 -7.67 4.53
N CYS A 23 -24.82 -8.76 4.63
CA CYS A 23 -25.27 -10.08 4.18
C CYS A 23 -26.03 -10.84 5.27
N ASN A 24 -26.72 -11.92 4.90
CA ASN A 24 -27.57 -12.66 5.85
C ASN A 24 -26.78 -13.23 7.03
N LEU A 25 -25.55 -13.71 6.82
CA LEU A 25 -24.69 -14.19 7.91
C LEU A 25 -24.39 -13.10 8.93
N GLN A 26 -24.08 -11.89 8.45
CA GLN A 26 -23.85 -10.76 9.34
C GLN A 26 -25.14 -10.28 10.02
N LYS A 27 -26.31 -10.43 9.39
CA LYS A 27 -27.59 -10.15 10.03
C LYS A 27 -27.86 -11.15 11.17
N ALA A 28 -27.67 -12.44 10.89
CA ALA A 28 -27.80 -13.53 11.87
C ALA A 28 -26.83 -13.39 13.05
N PHE A 29 -25.62 -12.89 12.79
CA PHE A 29 -24.69 -12.54 13.86
C PHE A 29 -25.21 -11.39 14.74
N LEU A 30 -25.75 -10.33 14.11
CA LEU A 30 -26.24 -9.15 14.82
C LEU A 30 -27.54 -9.42 15.60
N ASP A 31 -28.37 -10.37 15.16
CA ASP A 31 -29.59 -10.78 15.87
C ASP A 31 -29.36 -11.91 16.88
N GLY A 32 -28.12 -12.43 16.99
CA GLY A 32 -27.73 -13.45 17.95
C GLY A 32 -28.07 -14.88 17.53
N SER A 33 -28.67 -15.09 16.35
CA SER A 33 -28.96 -16.43 15.81
C SER A 33 -27.71 -17.14 15.26
N PHE A 34 -26.59 -16.43 15.12
CA PHE A 34 -25.32 -16.99 14.65
C PHE A 34 -24.13 -16.44 15.44
N SER A 35 -23.11 -17.27 15.65
CA SER A 35 -21.99 -16.95 16.57
C SER A 35 -20.81 -16.23 15.93
N GLN A 36 -20.72 -16.20 14.59
CA GLN A 36 -19.57 -15.65 13.88
C GLN A 36 -19.97 -14.50 12.95
N GLU A 37 -19.17 -13.43 12.94
CA GLU A 37 -19.38 -12.33 12.02
C GLU A 37 -18.94 -12.63 10.58
N CYS A 38 -19.40 -11.83 9.63
CA CYS A 38 -18.95 -11.95 8.24
C CYS A 38 -17.66 -11.15 8.04
N GLU A 39 -16.53 -11.86 7.94
CA GLU A 39 -15.21 -11.26 7.67
C GLU A 39 -14.95 -10.97 6.18
N ILE A 40 -15.80 -11.50 5.29
CA ILE A 40 -15.57 -11.40 3.84
C ILE A 40 -16.07 -10.05 3.31
N MET A 41 -15.12 -9.24 2.84
CA MET A 41 -15.36 -7.96 2.17
C MET A 41 -15.44 -8.12 0.64
N ASN A 42 -16.61 -7.86 0.07
CA ASN A 42 -16.79 -7.77 -1.37
C ASN A 42 -16.98 -6.33 -1.83
N ALA A 43 -16.52 -6.03 -3.04
CA ALA A 43 -16.74 -4.74 -3.66
C ALA A 43 -18.14 -4.66 -4.25
N HIS A 44 -18.89 -3.60 -3.92
CA HIS A 44 -20.09 -3.30 -4.69
C HIS A 44 -19.69 -2.78 -6.08
N PRO A 45 -20.27 -3.30 -7.17
CA PRO A 45 -19.93 -2.86 -8.53
C PRO A 45 -20.07 -1.34 -8.72
N LEU A 46 -21.16 -0.75 -8.21
CA LEU A 46 -21.46 0.69 -8.33
C LEU A 46 -20.83 1.58 -7.27
N HIS A 47 -20.20 1.01 -6.23
CA HIS A 47 -19.52 1.81 -5.18
C HIS A 47 -18.02 1.53 -5.15
N SER A 48 -17.46 1.22 -6.32
CA SER A 48 -16.02 1.17 -6.53
C SER A 48 -15.56 2.48 -7.19
N VAL A 49 -14.59 3.14 -6.59
CA VAL A 49 -13.93 4.32 -7.17
C VAL A 49 -12.47 4.00 -7.47
N LYS A 50 -11.98 4.42 -8.64
CA LYS A 50 -10.56 4.36 -8.97
C LYS A 50 -9.94 5.73 -8.69
N VAL A 51 -8.76 5.74 -8.09
CA VAL A 51 -8.00 6.97 -7.83
C VAL A 51 -6.60 6.84 -8.40
N GLU A 52 -6.06 7.93 -8.91
CA GLU A 52 -4.73 7.94 -9.54
C GLU A 52 -3.58 7.99 -8.51
N THR A 53 -3.91 8.11 -7.23
CA THR A 53 -2.94 8.09 -6.14
C THR A 53 -2.56 6.68 -5.73
N VAL A 54 -1.35 6.52 -5.20
CA VAL A 54 -0.89 5.27 -4.57
C VAL A 54 -1.42 5.16 -3.14
N CYS A 55 -1.58 3.94 -2.63
CA CYS A 55 -1.99 3.75 -1.24
C CYS A 55 -0.90 4.22 -0.26
N GLN A 56 -1.28 4.52 0.98
CA GLN A 56 -0.36 5.01 2.02
C GLN A 56 0.83 4.07 2.26
N ALA A 57 0.59 2.75 2.24
CA ALA A 57 1.63 1.74 2.42
C ALA A 57 2.67 1.79 1.30
N CYS A 58 2.22 1.86 0.04
CA CYS A 58 3.11 2.01 -1.12
C CYS A 58 3.84 3.35 -1.09
N SER A 59 3.15 4.44 -0.76
CA SER A 59 3.76 5.77 -0.60
C SER A 59 4.89 5.76 0.44
N LYS A 60 4.68 5.11 1.60
CA LYS A 60 5.70 4.96 2.64
C LYS A 60 6.90 4.13 2.16
N LYS A 61 6.67 3.04 1.42
CA LYS A 61 7.73 2.23 0.83
C LYS A 61 8.55 3.02 -0.19
N GLN A 62 7.89 3.72 -1.12
CA GLN A 62 8.56 4.56 -2.12
C GLN A 62 9.44 5.63 -1.49
N ARG A 63 8.96 6.33 -0.45
CA ARG A 63 9.78 7.31 0.29
C ARG A 63 11.03 6.69 0.91
N LYS A 64 10.89 5.52 1.55
CA LYS A 64 12.04 4.81 2.12
C LYS A 64 13.03 4.40 1.04
N THR A 65 12.55 3.81 -0.05
CA THR A 65 13.40 3.40 -1.18
C THR A 65 14.14 4.60 -1.78
N ALA A 66 13.45 5.72 -2.00
CA ALA A 66 14.07 6.94 -2.52
C ALA A 66 15.17 7.48 -1.59
N ALA A 67 14.92 7.50 -0.28
CA ALA A 67 15.93 7.91 0.71
C ALA A 67 17.15 6.97 0.70
N THR A 68 16.94 5.66 0.66
CA THR A 68 18.02 4.67 0.56
C THR A 68 18.84 4.85 -0.72
N LEU A 69 18.18 5.02 -1.87
CA LEU A 69 18.87 5.25 -3.14
C LEU A 69 19.69 6.54 -3.14
N SER A 70 19.16 7.61 -2.53
CA SER A 70 19.90 8.87 -2.36
C SER A 70 21.17 8.67 -1.53
N LYS A 71 21.07 7.92 -0.43
CA LYS A 71 22.23 7.60 0.42
C LYS A 71 23.28 6.80 -0.36
N ILE A 72 22.87 5.74 -1.05
CA ILE A 72 23.77 4.91 -1.86
C ILE A 72 24.48 5.75 -2.93
N ARG A 73 23.76 6.63 -3.64
CA ARG A 73 24.38 7.52 -4.65
C ARG A 73 25.43 8.44 -4.03
N SER A 74 25.16 8.99 -2.85
CA SER A 74 26.13 9.84 -2.14
C SER A 74 27.36 9.06 -1.72
N GLU A 75 27.20 7.84 -1.20
CA GLU A 75 28.32 6.98 -0.80
C GLU A 75 29.17 6.58 -2.01
N LEU A 76 28.54 6.19 -3.12
CA LEU A 76 29.24 5.88 -4.37
C LEU A 76 30.04 7.08 -4.90
N ARG A 77 29.48 8.30 -4.84
CA ARG A 77 30.21 9.50 -5.24
C ARG A 77 31.47 9.70 -4.39
N THR A 78 31.33 9.62 -3.07
CA THR A 78 32.45 9.74 -2.13
C THR A 78 33.52 8.67 -2.36
N LEU A 79 33.10 7.42 -2.62
CA LEU A 79 34.03 6.33 -2.92
C LEU A 79 34.78 6.58 -4.24
N ASN A 80 34.07 6.99 -5.30
CA ASN A 80 34.69 7.32 -6.59
C ASN A 80 35.72 8.46 -6.46
N GLU A 81 35.41 9.50 -5.68
CA GLU A 81 36.35 10.59 -5.40
C GLU A 81 37.60 10.11 -4.66
N LYS A 82 37.45 9.22 -3.67
CA LYS A 82 38.57 8.63 -2.93
C LYS A 82 39.44 7.76 -3.83
N VAL A 83 38.84 6.92 -4.68
CA VAL A 83 39.56 6.09 -5.65
C VAL A 83 40.33 6.96 -6.64
N ALA A 84 39.69 8.00 -7.19
CA ALA A 84 40.34 8.92 -8.12
C ALA A 84 41.54 9.66 -7.49
N LYS A 85 41.44 10.03 -6.21
CA LYS A 85 42.57 10.62 -5.46
C LYS A 85 43.70 9.62 -5.23
N ALA A 86 43.39 8.38 -4.83
CA ALA A 86 44.38 7.34 -4.61
C ALA A 86 45.14 6.97 -5.90
N GLN A 87 44.44 6.92 -7.04
CA GLN A 87 45.05 6.67 -8.35
C GLN A 87 46.00 7.79 -8.79
N LYS A 88 45.71 9.05 -8.43
CA LYS A 88 46.58 10.20 -8.73
C LYS A 88 47.80 10.32 -7.81
N GLY A 89 47.78 9.71 -6.62
CA GLY A 89 48.89 9.74 -5.67
C GLY A 89 49.89 8.58 -5.81
N ASN A 90 49.59 7.60 -6.67
CA ASN A 90 50.42 6.41 -6.91
C ASN A 90 51.15 6.42 -8.26
N GLY A 91 51.16 7.55 -8.98
CA GLY A 91 51.92 7.76 -10.22
C GLY A 91 52.86 8.94 -10.05
#